data_AF-A0A5R9GCE2-F1
#
_entry.id   AF-A0A5R9GCE2-F1
#
_cell.length_a   1.000
_cell.length_b   1.000
_cell.length_c   1.000
_cell.angle_alpha   90.00
_cell.angle_beta   90.00
_cell.angle_gamma   90.00
#
_symmetry.space_group_name_H-M   'P 1'
#
loop_
_entity.id
_entity.type
_entity.pdbx_description
1 polymer ?
#
loop_
_entity_poly.entity_id
_entity_poly.type
_entity_poly.pdbx_seq_one_letter_code
_entity_poly.pdbx_strand_id
1 'polypeptide(L)'
;MPLTAVVSEDERMQVKRLLKAYPSMKAAVDICVWDQGTAMSEYAGKCKAIERALEALPYEGREIITKCFLEQKKDKYIYEFVLKIPKSTYDLYKSRAIHTLSSILKAANIV
;
A
#
# COMPACT_ATOMS: atom_id res chain seq x y z
N MET A 1 -21.98 21.49 -10.61
CA MET A 1 -22.01 20.21 -9.86
C MET A 1 -20.57 19.78 -9.61
N PRO A 2 -20.03 19.81 -8.38
CA PRO A 2 -18.79 19.12 -8.08
C PRO A 2 -19.11 17.75 -7.47
N LEU A 3 -18.66 16.68 -8.13
CA LEU A 3 -18.66 15.32 -7.60
C LEU A 3 -17.58 15.23 -6.52
N THR A 4 -17.95 15.53 -5.27
CA THR A 4 -17.13 15.18 -4.10
C THR A 4 -17.11 13.67 -3.99
N ALA A 5 -16.01 13.05 -4.46
CA ALA A 5 -15.74 11.64 -4.22
C ALA A 5 -15.60 11.43 -2.72
N VAL A 6 -16.69 10.98 -2.10
CA VAL A 6 -16.72 10.53 -0.71
C VAL A 6 -15.88 9.26 -0.68
N VAL A 7 -14.61 9.40 -0.29
CA VAL A 7 -13.72 8.26 -0.02
C VAL A 7 -14.45 7.34 0.94
N SER A 8 -14.72 6.11 0.49
CA SER A 8 -15.57 5.15 1.20
C SER A 8 -14.91 4.75 2.53
N GLU A 9 -15.71 4.42 3.54
CA GLU A 9 -15.18 3.99 4.84
C GLU A 9 -14.29 2.75 4.73
N ASP A 10 -14.56 1.88 3.74
CA ASP A 10 -13.72 0.72 3.42
C ASP A 10 -12.33 1.12 2.95
N GLU A 11 -12.22 2.10 2.04
CA GLU A 11 -10.94 2.63 1.55
C GLU A 11 -10.14 3.23 2.71
N ARG A 12 -10.83 3.95 3.62
CA ARG A 12 -10.21 4.51 4.82
C ARG A 12 -9.68 3.43 5.76
N MET A 13 -10.44 2.36 5.94
CA MET A 13 -10.04 1.25 6.81
C MET A 13 -8.88 0.45 6.20
N GLN A 14 -8.88 0.26 4.89
CA GLN A 14 -7.85 -0.44 4.14
C GLN A 14 -6.51 0.31 4.19
N VAL A 15 -6.56 1.62 4.04
CA VAL A 15 -5.39 2.49 4.18
C VAL A 15 -4.91 2.53 5.63
N LYS A 16 -5.80 2.62 6.63
CA LYS A 16 -5.40 2.49 8.05
C LYS A 16 -4.67 1.18 8.35
N ARG A 17 -5.06 0.07 7.70
CA ARG A 17 -4.36 -1.21 7.82
C ARG A 17 -2.98 -1.18 7.16
N LEU A 18 -2.87 -0.59 5.96
CA LEU A 18 -1.59 -0.35 5.26
C LEU A 18 -0.63 0.52 6.09
N LEU A 19 -1.13 1.60 6.71
CA LEU A 19 -0.35 2.50 7.57
C LEU A 19 0.12 1.79 8.85
N LYS A 20 -0.71 0.95 9.45
CA LYS A 20 -0.32 0.16 10.62
C LYS A 20 0.78 -0.86 10.29
N ALA A 21 0.84 -1.33 9.05
CA ALA A 21 1.86 -2.27 8.59
C ALA A 21 3.20 -1.60 8.20
N TYR A 22 3.22 -0.28 7.97
CA TYR A 22 4.42 0.52 7.72
C TYR A 22 4.55 1.68 8.74
N PRO A 23 5.35 1.52 9.81
CA PRO A 23 5.54 2.56 10.84
C PRO A 23 5.99 3.92 10.27
N SER A 24 6.76 3.90 9.19
CA SER A 24 7.22 5.09 8.46
C SER A 24 6.09 5.86 7.77
N MET A 25 5.08 5.16 7.24
CA MET A 25 3.89 5.81 6.66
C MET A 25 2.90 6.29 7.72
N LYS A 26 2.81 5.60 8.87
CA LYS A 26 1.96 6.03 9.99
C LYS A 26 2.34 7.43 10.50
N ALA A 27 3.63 7.72 10.64
CA ALA A 27 4.10 9.05 11.04
C ALA A 27 3.72 10.16 10.04
N ALA A 28 3.83 9.88 8.73
CA ALA A 28 3.46 10.81 7.66
C ALA A 28 1.93 11.03 7.55
N VAL A 29 1.11 10.17 8.15
CA VAL A 29 -0.36 10.33 8.19
C VAL A 29 -0.82 10.91 9.52
N ASP A 30 -0.23 10.53 10.66
CA ASP A 30 -0.57 11.14 11.96
C ASP A 30 -0.27 12.67 11.94
N ILE A 31 0.77 13.12 11.21
CA ILE A 31 1.04 14.54 10.95
C ILE A 31 -0.07 15.20 10.09
N CYS A 32 -0.63 14.48 9.11
CA CYS A 32 -1.68 15.01 8.23
C CYS A 32 -3.08 14.99 8.85
N VAL A 33 -3.35 14.12 9.84
CA VAL A 33 -4.68 13.98 10.46
C VAL A 33 -5.03 15.16 11.39
N TRP A 34 -4.03 15.93 11.83
CA TRP A 34 -4.25 17.09 12.71
C TRP A 34 -4.67 18.38 11.99
N ASP A 35 -4.60 18.47 10.65
CA ASP A 35 -4.97 19.69 9.89
C ASP A 35 -6.32 19.50 9.16
N GLN A 36 -7.41 19.71 9.90
CA GLN A 36 -8.77 19.23 9.57
C GLN A 36 -9.53 19.97 8.44
N GLY A 37 -8.90 20.84 7.64
CA GLY A 37 -9.58 21.53 6.52
C GLY A 37 -9.14 21.08 5.12
N THR A 38 -7.89 20.63 4.99
CA THR A 38 -7.13 20.47 3.73
C THR A 38 -6.67 19.03 3.50
N ALA A 39 -6.68 18.20 4.56
CA ALA A 39 -6.15 16.84 4.59
C ALA A 39 -6.94 15.79 3.77
N MET A 40 -8.20 16.03 3.42
CA MET A 40 -9.00 15.06 2.66
C MET A 40 -8.51 14.88 1.21
N SER A 41 -8.02 15.95 0.57
CA SER A 41 -7.48 15.90 -0.78
C SER A 41 -6.10 15.24 -0.81
N GLU A 42 -5.24 15.56 0.17
CA GLU A 42 -3.94 14.90 0.32
C GLU A 42 -4.10 13.41 0.64
N TYR A 43 -5.05 13.06 1.50
CA TYR A 43 -5.34 11.67 1.83
C TYR A 43 -5.83 10.89 0.60
N ALA A 44 -6.79 11.43 -0.16
CA ALA A 44 -7.24 10.82 -1.41
C ALA A 44 -6.10 10.71 -2.43
N GLY A 45 -5.20 11.69 -2.49
CA GLY A 45 -3.99 11.65 -3.31
C GLY A 45 -3.04 10.54 -2.90
N LYS A 46 -2.81 10.36 -1.59
CA LYS A 46 -1.98 9.29 -1.03
C LYS A 46 -2.56 7.91 -1.33
N CYS A 47 -3.87 7.75 -1.20
CA CYS A 47 -4.56 6.48 -1.53
C CYS A 47 -4.41 6.14 -3.02
N LYS A 48 -4.68 7.10 -3.91
CA LYS A 48 -4.52 6.92 -5.37
C LYS A 48 -3.09 6.59 -5.77
N ALA A 49 -2.10 7.16 -5.10
CA ALA A 49 -0.72 6.87 -5.39
C ALA A 49 -0.28 5.48 -4.89
N ILE A 50 -0.82 5.01 -3.75
CA ILE A 50 -0.63 3.62 -3.30
C ILE A 50 -1.29 2.65 -4.28
N GLU A 51 -2.51 2.94 -4.73
CA GLU A 51 -3.20 2.14 -5.75
C GLU A 51 -2.41 2.08 -7.05
N ARG A 52 -1.94 3.22 -7.57
CA ARG A 52 -1.07 3.25 -8.74
C ARG A 52 0.25 2.52 -8.54
N ALA A 53 0.82 2.61 -7.34
CA ALA A 53 2.04 1.88 -7.02
C ALA A 53 1.80 0.37 -7.03
N LEU A 54 0.67 -0.09 -6.50
CA LEU A 54 0.24 -1.50 -6.60
C LEU A 54 -0.07 -1.90 -8.03
N GLU A 55 -0.65 -1.00 -8.83
CA GLU A 55 -0.95 -1.26 -10.23
C GLU A 55 0.29 -1.43 -11.10
N ALA A 56 1.33 -0.66 -10.81
CA ALA A 56 2.63 -0.74 -11.49
C ALA A 56 3.44 -2.00 -11.14
N LEU A 57 3.02 -2.77 -10.12
CA LEU A 57 3.69 -4.02 -9.78
C LEU A 57 3.28 -5.15 -10.75
N PRO A 58 4.23 -6.05 -11.09
CA PRO A 58 3.88 -7.31 -11.74
C PRO A 58 2.97 -8.15 -10.85
N TYR A 59 2.24 -9.09 -11.45
CA TYR A 59 1.23 -9.91 -10.76
C TYR A 59 1.77 -10.52 -9.46
N GLU A 60 2.95 -11.13 -9.48
CA GLU A 60 3.56 -11.76 -8.31
C GLU A 60 3.86 -10.74 -7.22
N GLY A 61 4.44 -9.60 -7.58
CA GLY A 61 4.71 -8.52 -6.64
C GLY A 61 3.43 -7.98 -6.01
N ARG A 62 2.41 -7.72 -6.83
CA ARG A 62 1.09 -7.25 -6.36
C ARG A 62 0.46 -8.26 -5.42
N GLU A 63 0.48 -9.53 -5.76
CA GLU A 63 -0.16 -10.59 -4.98
C GLU A 63 0.57 -10.83 -3.64
N ILE A 64 1.91 -10.74 -3.63
CA ILE A 64 2.70 -10.75 -2.39
C ILE A 64 2.31 -9.58 -1.51
N ILE A 65 2.27 -8.36 -2.05
CA ILE A 65 1.95 -7.18 -1.25
C ILE A 65 0.49 -7.25 -0.75
N THR A 66 -0.47 -7.56 -1.62
CA THR A 66 -1.87 -7.73 -1.23
C THR A 66 -2.02 -8.76 -0.11
N LYS A 67 -1.44 -9.96 -0.24
CA LYS A 67 -1.61 -11.01 0.77
C LYS A 67 -0.82 -10.78 2.05
N CYS A 68 0.40 -10.26 1.98
CA CYS A 68 1.15 -9.88 3.18
C CYS A 68 0.48 -8.75 3.93
N PHE A 69 0.01 -7.71 3.23
CA PHE A 69 -0.36 -6.44 3.85
C PHE A 69 -1.87 -6.26 4.06
N LEU A 70 -2.70 -6.65 3.08
CA LEU A 70 -4.17 -6.53 3.20
C LEU A 70 -4.76 -7.72 3.92
N GLU A 71 -4.33 -8.94 3.58
CA GLU A 71 -4.85 -10.17 4.18
C GLU A 71 -4.06 -10.65 5.42
N GLN A 72 -2.94 -9.99 5.74
CA GLN A 72 -2.04 -10.35 6.87
C GLN A 72 -1.62 -11.84 6.87
N LYS A 73 -1.42 -12.42 5.68
CA LYS A 73 -0.97 -13.80 5.53
C LYS A 73 0.53 -13.90 5.79
N LYS A 74 0.95 -15.02 6.39
CA LYS A 74 2.38 -15.32 6.62
C LYS A 74 3.08 -15.57 5.28
N ASP A 75 4.32 -15.10 5.15
CA ASP A 75 5.16 -15.30 3.96
C ASP A 75 5.19 -16.76 3.50
N LYS A 76 5.35 -17.71 4.44
CA LYS A 76 5.32 -19.15 4.17
C LYS A 76 4.06 -19.60 3.44
N TYR A 77 2.89 -19.09 3.86
CA TYR A 77 1.64 -19.42 3.21
C TYR A 77 1.61 -18.93 1.75
N ILE A 78 2.17 -17.74 1.51
CA ILE A 78 2.14 -17.09 0.21
C ILE A 78 3.05 -17.81 -0.79
N TYR A 79 4.30 -18.11 -0.45
CA TYR A 79 5.19 -18.79 -1.39
C TYR A 79 4.88 -20.29 -1.57
N GLU A 80 4.43 -20.99 -0.52
CA GLU A 80 4.13 -22.43 -0.62
C GLU A 80 2.76 -22.72 -1.25
N PHE A 81 1.72 -21.98 -0.87
CA PHE A 81 0.35 -22.35 -1.21
C PHE A 81 -0.29 -21.43 -2.25
N VAL A 82 0.04 -20.13 -2.25
CA VAL A 82 -0.55 -19.17 -3.19
C VAL A 82 0.20 -19.16 -4.50
N LEU A 83 1.48 -18.77 -4.45
CA LEU A 83 2.31 -18.60 -5.63
C LEU A 83 3.03 -19.87 -6.06
N LYS A 84 3.15 -20.84 -5.14
CA LYS A 84 3.81 -22.14 -5.37
C LYS A 84 5.20 -21.96 -5.98
N ILE A 85 5.96 -21.01 -5.44
CA ILE A 85 7.31 -20.66 -5.90
C ILE A 85 8.34 -20.94 -4.81
N PRO A 86 9.62 -21.15 -5.18
CA PRO A 86 10.69 -21.27 -4.20
C PRO A 86 10.80 -20.01 -3.33
N LYS A 87 11.18 -20.20 -2.06
CA LYS A 87 11.37 -19.09 -1.12
C LYS A 87 12.34 -18.02 -1.64
N SER A 88 13.43 -18.43 -2.29
CA SER A 88 14.40 -17.50 -2.89
C SER A 88 13.78 -16.61 -3.97
N THR A 89 12.91 -17.17 -4.81
CA THR A 89 12.15 -16.43 -5.83
C THR A 89 11.13 -15.49 -5.20
N TYR A 90 10.44 -15.94 -4.15
CA TYR A 90 9.53 -15.11 -3.37
C TYR A 90 10.25 -13.92 -2.73
N ASP A 91 11.39 -14.15 -2.09
CA ASP A 91 12.17 -13.09 -1.43
C ASP A 91 12.63 -12.05 -2.46
N LEU A 92 13.03 -12.49 -3.66
CA LEU A 92 13.36 -11.59 -4.78
C LEU A 92 12.16 -10.75 -5.22
N TYR A 93 11.00 -11.37 -5.42
CA TYR A 93 9.78 -10.67 -5.83
C TYR A 93 9.27 -9.72 -4.76
N LYS A 94 9.32 -10.12 -3.50
CA LYS A 94 8.96 -9.27 -2.35
C LYS A 94 9.88 -8.06 -2.27
N SER A 95 11.20 -8.26 -2.37
CA SER A 95 12.19 -7.18 -2.33
C SER A 95 11.98 -6.19 -3.49
N ARG A 96 11.82 -6.70 -4.72
CA ARG A 96 11.53 -5.86 -5.90
C ARG A 96 10.21 -5.11 -5.75
N ALA A 97 9.16 -5.76 -5.28
CA ALA A 97 7.86 -5.13 -5.09
C ALA A 97 7.92 -3.99 -4.07
N ILE A 98 8.58 -4.21 -2.93
CA ILE A 98 8.79 -3.17 -1.92
C ILE A 98 9.64 -2.03 -2.47
N HIS A 99 10.70 -2.31 -3.23
CA HIS A 99 11.55 -1.29 -3.82
C HIS A 99 10.78 -0.44 -4.84
N THR A 100 9.98 -1.06 -5.70
CA THR A 100 9.15 -0.36 -6.69
C THR A 100 8.08 0.48 -6.00
N LEU A 101 7.38 -0.06 -5.00
CA LEU A 101 6.41 0.69 -4.19
C LEU A 101 7.08 1.91 -3.54
N SER A 102 8.22 1.71 -2.88
CA SER A 102 8.94 2.80 -2.24
C SER A 102 9.38 3.87 -3.24
N SER A 103 9.85 3.47 -4.43
CA SER A 103 10.28 4.41 -5.47
C SER A 103 9.12 5.25 -6.00
N ILE A 104 7.96 4.62 -6.23
CA ILE A 104 6.76 5.32 -6.72
C ILE A 104 6.19 6.25 -5.64
N LEU A 105 6.15 5.81 -4.38
CA LEU A 105 5.66 6.63 -3.28
C LEU A 105 6.58 7.83 -2.99
N LYS A 106 7.90 7.67 -3.13
CA LYS A 106 8.87 8.77 -3.09
C LYS A 106 8.67 9.75 -4.24
N ALA A 107 8.48 9.25 -5.47
CA ALA A 107 8.20 10.10 -6.63
C ALA A 107 6.87 10.85 -6.51
N ALA A 108 5.90 10.27 -5.81
CA ALA A 108 4.63 10.92 -5.47
C ALA A 108 4.71 11.85 -4.26
N ASN A 109 5.89 12.02 -3.65
CA ASN A 109 6.15 12.85 -2.48
C ASN A 109 5.32 12.45 -1.23
N ILE A 110 5.09 11.15 -1.06
CA ILE A 110 4.26 10.58 0.02
C ILE A 110 5.11 10.09 1.19
N VAL A 111 6.32 9.60 0.89
CA VAL A 111 7.27 8.98 1.83
C VAL A 111 8.68 9.47 1.51
#